data_AF-A0AAX3VK14-F1
#
_entry.id   AF-A0AAX3VK14-F1
#
_cell.length_a   1.000
_cell.length_b   1.000
_cell.length_c   1.000
_cell.angle_alpha   90.00
_cell.angle_beta   90.00
_cell.angle_gamma   90.00
#
_symmetry.space_group_name_H-M   'P 1'
#
loop_
_entity.id
_entity.type
_entity.pdbx_description
1 polymer ?
#
loop_
_entity_poly.entity_id
_entity_poly.type
_entity_poly.pdbx_seq_one_letter_code
_entity_poly.pdbx_strand_id
1 'polypeptide(L)'
;MIDQFSVSLVTAVVVLVCAVLFIFDTLLRRPEQSGRFWAVGFLSAVLTTMFYVVWASAPETAWAVVCGNTAAVVGTGLMWLGCRAYNRRPVRGAGVVVALGGTAAAVAASVEFALGGDDWSGAVVMFGALSVLAAAASVECFRGALGASRTALPLGIVFGVQALFYLVRVVIVATLGYGEVFDLWAGSIPTSILTVVLSITAVVSASVLRAGRVGVRGSDSPEGRDAGSGEIATIAGFRRAVGLSAQRASARRELVAVWVIELDGLEYIATAFGLDVGDAVVRTWRKTMAANAPTLAVLGEVGAERIGVITVVGSAADARRQALALYRSLFEALGSVEGGVLPAIGIGVALSDAVGYDADALIEAAAAAATRASSGVASAVLLAEPS
;
A
#
# COMPACT_ATOMS: atom_id res chain seq x y z
N MET A 1 0.75 36.54 23.72
CA MET A 1 0.92 36.58 22.25
C MET A 1 1.94 35.53 21.89
N ILE A 2 1.62 34.62 20.97
CA ILE A 2 2.61 33.67 20.45
C ILE A 2 3.33 34.37 19.30
N ASP A 3 4.64 34.54 19.39
CA ASP A 3 5.44 35.16 18.34
C ASP A 3 5.76 34.18 17.19
N GLN A 4 5.98 34.71 15.99
CA GLN A 4 6.17 33.93 14.76
C GLN A 4 7.38 32.98 14.83
N PHE A 5 8.44 33.37 15.53
CA PHE A 5 9.64 32.56 15.70
C PHE A 5 9.33 31.32 16.54
N SER A 6 8.70 31.50 17.70
CA SER A 6 8.27 30.39 18.56
C SER A 6 7.37 29.38 17.83
N VAL A 7 6.40 29.87 17.03
CA VAL A 7 5.52 28.99 16.24
C VAL A 7 6.30 28.22 15.18
N SER A 8 7.20 28.88 14.46
CA SER A 8 8.00 28.26 13.41
C SER A 8 8.94 27.20 13.98
N LEU A 9 9.54 27.46 15.14
CA LEU A 9 10.39 26.52 15.85
C LEU A 9 9.63 25.27 16.31
N VAL A 10 8.45 25.45 16.93
CA VAL A 10 7.59 24.32 17.34
C VAL A 10 7.18 23.49 16.13
N THR A 11 6.79 24.16 15.04
CA THR A 11 6.40 23.48 13.79
C THR A 11 7.54 22.68 13.20
N ALA A 12 8.74 23.26 13.17
CA ALA A 12 9.95 22.57 12.72
C ALA A 12 10.26 21.31 13.54
N VAL A 13 10.17 21.39 14.87
CA VAL A 13 10.37 20.24 15.76
C VAL A 13 9.35 19.14 15.49
N VAL A 14 8.06 19.48 15.39
CA VAL A 14 7.01 18.48 15.12
C VAL A 14 7.20 17.83 13.75
N VAL A 15 7.46 18.61 12.71
CA VAL A 15 7.68 18.10 11.36
C VAL A 15 8.93 17.21 11.31
N LEU A 16 10.00 17.59 12.01
CA LEU A 16 11.20 16.77 12.13
C LEU A 16 10.91 15.43 12.81
N VAL A 17 10.20 15.43 13.94
CA VAL A 17 9.82 14.18 14.65
C VAL A 17 8.93 13.32 13.75
N CYS A 18 7.94 13.91 13.08
CA CYS A 18 7.07 13.22 12.13
C CYS A 18 7.87 12.57 10.99
N ALA A 19 8.79 13.32 10.39
CA ALA A 19 9.66 12.83 9.32
C ALA A 19 10.58 11.71 9.80
N VAL A 20 11.19 11.86 10.99
CA VAL A 20 12.04 10.83 11.61
C VAL A 20 11.22 9.55 11.82
N LEU A 21 10.06 9.62 12.47
CA LEU A 21 9.19 8.46 12.69
C LEU A 21 8.83 7.76 11.36
N PHE A 22 8.43 8.55 10.36
CA PHE A 22 8.08 8.01 9.05
C PHE A 22 9.27 7.39 8.32
N ILE A 23 10.43 8.04 8.36
CA ILE A 23 11.66 7.57 7.71
C ILE A 23 12.16 6.31 8.40
N PHE A 24 12.19 6.26 9.73
CA PHE A 24 12.58 5.06 10.47
C PHE A 24 11.64 3.89 10.17
N ASP A 25 10.31 4.09 10.19
CA ASP A 25 9.36 3.05 9.79
C ASP A 25 9.57 2.60 8.33
N THR A 26 9.93 3.54 7.44
CA THR A 26 10.23 3.27 6.02
C THR A 26 11.59 2.61 5.79
N LEU A 27 12.60 2.84 6.63
CA LEU A 27 13.93 2.22 6.54
C LEU A 27 13.93 0.83 7.17
N LEU A 28 13.22 0.66 8.29
CA LEU A 28 13.02 -0.63 8.96
C LEU A 28 12.19 -1.59 8.10
N ARG A 29 11.33 -1.07 7.21
CA ARG A 29 10.46 -1.85 6.31
C ARG A 29 10.71 -1.41 4.86
N ARG A 30 11.57 -2.15 4.11
CA ARG A 30 12.17 -1.72 2.83
C ARG A 30 11.22 -0.91 1.92
N PRO A 31 11.66 0.25 1.38
CA PRO A 31 10.77 1.19 0.71
C PRO A 31 10.37 0.73 -0.70
N GLU A 32 9.08 0.41 -0.87
CA GLU A 32 8.39 0.41 -2.17
C GLU A 32 8.57 1.77 -2.89
N GLN A 33 8.40 1.81 -4.22
CA GLN A 33 8.56 3.03 -5.02
C GLN A 33 7.72 4.21 -4.49
N SER A 34 6.51 3.96 -3.97
CA SER A 34 5.65 4.95 -3.31
C SER A 34 6.27 5.50 -2.01
N GLY A 35 6.83 4.62 -1.18
CA GLY A 35 7.50 4.96 0.06
C GLY A 35 8.72 5.85 -0.13
N ARG A 36 9.45 5.69 -1.25
CA ARG A 36 10.58 6.58 -1.58
C ARG A 36 10.14 8.01 -1.87
N PHE A 37 9.10 8.20 -2.67
CA PHE A 37 8.55 9.53 -2.93
C PHE A 37 8.04 10.19 -1.64
N TRP A 38 7.35 9.45 -0.79
CA TRP A 38 6.91 9.96 0.51
C TRP A 38 8.08 10.30 1.43
N ALA A 39 9.11 9.46 1.53
CA ALA A 39 10.28 9.77 2.36
C ALA A 39 10.98 11.06 1.91
N VAL A 40 11.19 11.23 0.60
CA VAL A 40 11.79 12.47 0.06
C VAL A 40 10.87 13.67 0.27
N GLY A 41 9.55 13.50 0.15
CA GLY A 41 8.63 14.60 0.42
C GLY A 41 8.57 15.02 1.90
N PHE A 42 8.67 14.07 2.83
CA PHE A 42 8.84 14.38 4.27
C PHE A 42 10.17 15.10 4.53
N LEU A 43 11.25 14.70 3.85
CA LEU A 43 12.52 15.42 3.93
C LEU A 43 12.39 16.85 3.37
N SER A 44 11.67 17.04 2.26
CA SER A 44 11.35 18.38 1.74
C SER A 44 10.50 19.20 2.72
N ALA A 45 9.58 18.58 3.47
CA ALA A 45 8.83 19.27 4.52
C ALA A 45 9.75 19.73 5.67
N VAL A 46 10.72 18.92 6.07
CA VAL A 46 11.75 19.32 7.05
C VAL A 46 12.60 20.48 6.51
N LEU A 47 13.03 20.42 5.26
CA LEU A 47 13.78 21.52 4.65
C LEU A 47 12.96 22.81 4.60
N THR A 48 11.67 22.71 4.27
CA THR A 48 10.74 23.85 4.25
C THR A 48 10.68 24.53 5.61
N THR A 49 10.48 23.76 6.68
CA THR A 49 10.39 24.34 8.03
C THR A 49 11.71 24.92 8.49
N MET A 50 12.85 24.30 8.16
CA MET A 50 14.17 24.87 8.44
C MET A 50 14.39 26.21 7.76
N PHE A 51 14.05 26.35 6.48
CA PHE A 51 14.17 27.63 5.78
C PHE A 51 13.26 28.71 6.38
N TYR A 52 12.04 28.38 6.79
CA TYR A 52 11.17 29.35 7.45
C TYR A 52 11.60 29.71 8.87
N VAL A 53 12.30 28.82 9.59
CA VAL A 53 12.95 29.19 10.86
C VAL A 53 14.08 30.18 10.63
N VAL A 54 14.89 29.98 9.58
CA VAL A 54 15.95 30.93 9.18
C VAL A 54 15.34 32.30 8.87
N TRP A 55 14.30 32.34 8.02
CA TRP A 55 13.59 33.57 7.70
C TRP A 55 12.98 34.22 8.96
N ALA A 56 12.35 33.46 9.85
CA ALA A 56 11.78 34.01 11.08
C ALA A 56 12.83 34.61 12.04
N SER A 57 14.08 34.12 11.98
CA SER A 57 15.21 34.66 12.76
C SER A 57 15.93 35.84 12.10
N ALA A 58 15.90 35.89 10.76
CA ALA A 58 16.59 36.86 9.92
C ALA A 58 15.70 37.21 8.71
N PRO A 59 14.69 38.09 8.89
CA PRO A 59 13.68 38.37 7.86
C PRO A 59 14.25 38.91 6.54
N GLU A 60 15.44 39.51 6.58
CA GLU A 60 16.17 40.01 5.41
C GLU A 60 16.67 38.92 4.45
N THR A 61 16.50 37.63 4.78
CA THR A 61 17.01 36.50 4.00
C THR A 61 16.08 36.06 2.86
N ALA A 62 16.06 36.83 1.76
CA ALA A 62 15.25 36.50 0.58
C ALA A 62 15.46 35.07 0.04
N TRP A 63 16.70 34.56 0.08
CA TRP A 63 17.02 33.20 -0.36
C TRP A 63 16.31 32.12 0.47
N ALA A 64 16.05 32.37 1.76
CA ALA A 64 15.39 31.42 2.64
C ALA A 64 13.91 31.27 2.24
N VAL A 65 13.23 32.37 1.89
CA VAL A 65 11.86 32.34 1.38
C VAL A 65 11.79 31.60 0.05
N VAL A 66 12.70 31.88 -0.89
CA VAL A 66 12.75 31.20 -2.20
C VAL A 66 12.92 29.68 -2.02
N CYS A 67 13.89 29.26 -1.21
CA CYS A 67 14.15 27.85 -0.93
C CYS A 67 13.00 27.18 -0.17
N GLY A 68 12.41 27.86 0.81
CA GLY A 68 11.25 27.40 1.57
C GLY A 68 10.03 27.15 0.68
N ASN A 69 9.67 28.14 -0.14
CA ASN A 69 8.53 28.05 -1.06
C ASN A 69 8.73 26.91 -2.08
N THR A 70 9.94 26.76 -2.61
CA THR A 70 10.29 25.69 -3.54
C THR A 70 10.19 24.31 -2.88
N ALA A 71 10.77 24.16 -1.69
CA ALA A 71 10.74 22.91 -0.94
C ALA A 71 9.31 22.51 -0.56
N ALA A 72 8.45 23.47 -0.22
CA ALA A 72 7.05 23.23 0.12
C ALA A 72 6.28 22.63 -1.08
N VAL A 73 6.43 23.25 -2.26
CA VAL A 73 5.76 22.83 -3.49
C VAL A 73 6.27 21.46 -3.93
N VAL A 74 7.59 21.26 -3.95
CA VAL A 74 8.19 19.97 -4.33
C VAL A 74 7.80 18.89 -3.32
N GLY A 75 7.82 19.17 -2.02
CA GLY A 75 7.43 18.22 -0.98
C GLY A 75 5.98 17.74 -1.12
N THR A 76 5.04 18.67 -1.33
CA THR A 76 3.63 18.34 -1.59
C THR A 76 3.46 17.58 -2.91
N GLY A 77 4.21 17.95 -3.95
CA GLY A 77 4.22 17.23 -5.21
C GLY A 77 4.73 15.79 -5.09
N LEU A 78 5.79 15.57 -4.30
CA LEU A 78 6.31 14.24 -4.00
C LEU A 78 5.29 13.38 -3.24
N MET A 79 4.47 14.00 -2.37
CA MET A 79 3.34 13.30 -1.74
C MET A 79 2.35 12.76 -2.77
N TRP A 80 1.96 13.60 -3.74
CA TRP A 80 1.09 13.19 -4.84
C TRP A 80 1.71 12.09 -5.69
N LEU A 81 3.00 12.19 -6.03
CA LEU A 81 3.71 11.15 -6.77
C LEU A 81 3.75 9.83 -6.02
N GLY A 82 3.91 9.86 -4.69
CA GLY A 82 3.80 8.67 -3.86
C GLY A 82 2.41 8.04 -3.91
N CYS A 83 1.33 8.84 -3.87
CA CYS A 83 -0.03 8.33 -4.04
C CYS A 83 -0.26 7.71 -5.44
N ARG A 84 0.25 8.34 -6.50
CA ARG A 84 0.17 7.78 -7.87
C ARG A 84 0.95 6.49 -8.02
N ALA A 85 2.17 6.45 -7.48
CA ALA A 85 3.01 5.25 -7.49
C ALA A 85 2.33 4.11 -6.74
N TYR A 86 1.69 4.40 -5.59
CA TYR A 86 0.92 3.43 -4.84
C TYR A 86 -0.26 2.87 -5.65
N ASN A 87 -0.95 3.73 -6.40
CA ASN A 87 -2.01 3.34 -7.34
C ASN A 87 -1.49 2.70 -8.64
N ARG A 88 -0.18 2.41 -8.75
CA ARG A 88 0.48 1.84 -9.94
C ARG A 88 0.26 2.65 -11.22
N ARG A 89 0.11 3.96 -11.09
CA ARG A 89 -0.05 4.88 -12.22
C ARG A 89 1.30 5.44 -12.67
N PRO A 90 1.45 5.83 -13.95
CA PRO A 90 2.69 6.42 -14.44
C PRO A 90 3.00 7.73 -13.70
N VAL A 91 4.25 7.86 -13.24
CA VAL A 91 4.75 9.00 -12.45
C VAL A 91 5.56 10.02 -13.24
N ARG A 92 6.10 9.66 -14.41
CA ARG A 92 7.01 10.55 -15.18
C ARG A 92 6.36 11.88 -15.55
N GLY A 93 5.17 11.86 -16.15
CA GLY A 93 4.45 13.08 -16.53
C GLY A 93 4.05 13.94 -15.33
N ALA A 94 3.57 13.31 -14.26
CA ALA A 94 3.28 14.01 -13.01
C ALA A 94 4.55 14.61 -12.37
N GLY A 95 5.69 13.93 -12.50
CA GLY A 95 6.99 14.42 -12.03
C GLY A 95 7.43 15.69 -12.73
N VAL A 96 7.16 15.80 -14.04
CA VAL A 96 7.38 17.06 -14.78
C VAL A 96 6.50 18.17 -14.24
N VAL A 97 5.22 17.90 -13.93
CA VAL A 97 4.32 18.90 -13.31
C VAL A 97 4.86 19.37 -11.95
N VAL A 98 5.35 18.46 -11.12
CA VAL A 98 5.96 18.81 -9.82
C VAL A 98 7.21 19.67 -10.01
N ALA A 99 8.09 19.30 -10.96
CA ALA A 99 9.28 20.08 -11.27
C ALA A 99 8.93 21.48 -11.75
N LEU A 100 7.97 21.61 -12.70
CA LEU A 100 7.49 22.90 -13.19
C LEU A 100 6.87 23.74 -12.08
N GLY A 101 6.09 23.14 -11.18
CA GLY A 101 5.52 23.85 -10.03
C GLY A 101 6.60 24.39 -9.08
N GLY A 102 7.61 23.58 -8.77
CA GLY A 102 8.75 24.00 -7.95
C GLY A 102 9.56 25.12 -8.62
N THR A 103 9.86 24.98 -9.91
CA THR A 103 10.56 26.01 -10.69
C THR A 103 9.75 27.30 -10.76
N ALA A 104 8.44 27.23 -10.99
CA ALA A 104 7.57 28.40 -11.03
C ALA A 104 7.56 29.15 -9.69
N ALA A 105 7.48 28.43 -8.57
CA ALA A 105 7.57 29.03 -7.23
C ALA A 105 8.92 29.72 -6.99
N ALA A 106 10.03 29.06 -7.37
CA ALA A 106 11.36 29.62 -7.24
C ALA A 106 11.55 30.89 -8.07
N VAL A 107 11.12 30.85 -9.34
CA VAL A 107 11.23 31.98 -10.28
C VAL A 107 10.34 33.13 -9.83
N ALA A 108 9.09 32.87 -9.45
CA ALA A 108 8.17 33.91 -8.99
C ALA A 108 8.73 34.65 -7.77
N ALA A 109 9.16 33.92 -6.73
CA ALA A 109 9.74 34.52 -5.55
C ALA A 109 11.02 35.32 -5.88
N SER A 110 11.91 34.76 -6.68
CA SER A 110 13.18 35.42 -7.05
C SER A 110 12.96 36.70 -7.86
N VAL A 111 12.02 36.69 -8.80
CA VAL A 111 11.68 37.87 -9.61
C VAL A 111 11.02 38.94 -8.76
N GLU A 112 10.06 38.58 -7.90
CA GLU A 112 9.40 39.55 -7.03
C GLU A 112 10.38 40.19 -6.03
N PHE A 113 11.29 39.41 -5.43
CA PHE A 113 12.36 39.99 -4.60
C PHE A 113 13.29 40.91 -5.39
N ALA A 114 13.68 40.54 -6.62
CA ALA A 114 14.51 41.40 -7.47
C ALA A 114 13.83 42.74 -7.84
N LEU A 115 12.49 42.77 -7.81
CA LEU A 115 11.68 43.97 -8.03
C LEU A 115 11.39 44.75 -6.75
N GLY A 116 11.97 44.35 -5.61
CA GLY A 116 11.78 45.02 -4.32
C GLY A 116 10.56 44.53 -3.53
N GLY A 117 10.10 43.30 -3.79
CA GLY A 117 9.02 42.65 -3.05
C GLY A 117 9.36 42.38 -1.59
N ASP A 118 8.35 41.95 -0.84
CA ASP A 118 8.39 41.73 0.60
C ASP A 118 8.41 40.23 0.96
N ASP A 119 8.11 39.91 2.22
CA ASP A 119 8.03 38.54 2.75
C ASP A 119 7.03 37.63 2.00
N TRP A 120 6.07 38.20 1.28
CA TRP A 120 5.05 37.48 0.50
C TRP A 120 5.43 37.31 -0.98
N SER A 121 6.67 37.63 -1.35
CA SER A 121 7.19 37.46 -2.70
C SER A 121 7.02 36.02 -3.21
N GLY A 122 6.30 35.85 -4.31
CA GLY A 122 5.98 34.58 -4.96
C GLY A 122 4.91 33.76 -4.26
N ALA A 123 4.26 34.28 -3.22
CA ALA A 123 3.32 33.53 -2.39
C ALA A 123 2.07 33.08 -3.16
N VAL A 124 1.54 33.90 -4.07
CA VAL A 124 0.34 33.53 -4.87
C VAL A 124 0.61 32.31 -5.76
N VAL A 125 1.78 32.27 -6.41
CA VAL A 125 2.21 31.13 -7.25
C VAL A 125 2.39 29.89 -6.38
N MET A 126 3.05 30.03 -5.23
CA MET A 126 3.22 28.95 -4.27
C MET A 126 1.85 28.41 -3.78
N PHE A 127 0.93 29.28 -3.37
CA PHE A 127 -0.39 28.87 -2.86
C PHE A 127 -1.19 28.13 -3.93
N GLY A 128 -1.20 28.64 -5.16
CA GLY A 128 -1.85 27.98 -6.28
C GLY A 128 -1.26 26.60 -6.55
N ALA A 129 0.06 26.48 -6.60
CA ALA A 129 0.74 25.20 -6.80
C ALA A 129 0.45 24.19 -5.68
N LEU A 130 0.52 24.62 -4.41
CA LEU A 130 0.21 23.78 -3.25
C LEU A 130 -1.25 23.33 -3.26
N SER A 131 -2.18 24.22 -3.61
CA SER A 131 -3.61 23.88 -3.72
C SER A 131 -3.85 22.81 -4.78
N VAL A 132 -3.30 22.99 -5.99
CA VAL A 132 -3.48 22.05 -7.10
C VAL A 132 -2.82 20.70 -6.82
N LEU A 133 -1.59 20.68 -6.31
CA LEU A 133 -0.88 19.44 -6.01
C LEU A 133 -1.52 18.68 -4.86
N ALA A 134 -1.97 19.37 -3.81
CA ALA A 134 -2.70 18.75 -2.70
C ALA A 134 -4.07 18.23 -3.16
N ALA A 135 -4.79 18.96 -4.01
CA ALA A 135 -6.06 18.47 -4.58
C ALA A 135 -5.83 17.21 -5.41
N ALA A 136 -4.77 17.18 -6.22
CA ALA A 136 -4.39 16.02 -7.01
C ALA A 136 -4.00 14.82 -6.12
N ALA A 137 -3.27 15.04 -5.01
CA ALA A 137 -2.98 14.02 -4.01
C ALA A 137 -4.25 13.47 -3.36
N SER A 138 -5.16 14.35 -2.96
CA SER A 138 -6.46 13.99 -2.36
C SER A 138 -7.30 13.13 -3.30
N VAL A 139 -7.47 13.56 -4.56
CA VAL A 139 -8.22 12.81 -5.58
C VAL A 139 -7.57 11.44 -5.83
N GLU A 140 -6.25 11.34 -5.80
CA GLU A 140 -5.55 10.07 -5.97
C GLU A 140 -5.76 9.14 -4.76
N CYS A 141 -5.88 9.68 -3.53
CA CYS A 141 -6.22 8.91 -2.33
C CYS A 141 -7.63 8.28 -2.38
N PHE A 142 -8.59 8.91 -3.06
CA PHE A 142 -9.94 8.36 -3.23
C PHE A 142 -10.11 7.50 -4.49
N ARG A 143 -9.03 7.22 -5.22
CA ARG A 143 -9.05 6.43 -6.45
C ARG A 143 -8.12 5.22 -6.35
N GLY A 144 -8.31 4.26 -7.24
CA GLY A 144 -7.42 3.11 -7.38
C GLY A 144 -7.30 2.27 -6.12
N ALA A 145 -6.10 1.74 -5.88
CA ALA A 145 -5.80 0.88 -4.75
C ALA A 145 -5.85 1.62 -3.39
N LEU A 146 -5.59 2.93 -3.36
CA LEU A 146 -5.77 3.75 -2.15
C LEU A 146 -7.24 3.87 -1.80
N GLY A 147 -8.10 4.21 -2.76
CA GLY A 147 -9.53 4.42 -2.51
C GLY A 147 -10.28 3.15 -2.08
N ALA A 148 -9.77 1.98 -2.44
CA ALA A 148 -10.31 0.70 -1.97
C ALA A 148 -10.05 0.46 -0.47
N SER A 149 -9.04 1.12 0.11
CA SER A 149 -8.65 0.97 1.51
C SER A 149 -9.33 2.02 2.38
N ARG A 150 -10.21 1.61 3.32
CA ARG A 150 -10.84 2.55 4.27
C ARG A 150 -9.82 3.34 5.10
N THR A 151 -8.63 2.79 5.30
CA THR A 151 -7.51 3.42 5.99
C THR A 151 -6.84 4.56 5.20
N ALA A 152 -7.13 4.73 3.89
CA ALA A 152 -6.61 5.83 3.08
C ALA A 152 -7.46 7.10 3.16
N LEU A 153 -8.68 7.00 3.70
CA LEU A 153 -9.62 8.10 3.87
C LEU A 153 -9.00 9.29 4.64
N PRO A 154 -8.33 9.10 5.80
CA PRO A 154 -7.81 10.23 6.56
C PRO A 154 -6.69 10.98 5.84
N LEU A 155 -5.84 10.25 5.09
CA LEU A 155 -4.77 10.86 4.28
C LEU A 155 -5.36 11.68 3.12
N GLY A 156 -6.41 11.18 2.46
CA GLY A 156 -7.13 11.92 1.42
C GLY A 156 -7.80 13.18 1.96
N ILE A 157 -8.38 13.12 3.16
CA ILE A 157 -8.97 14.28 3.86
C ILE A 157 -7.89 15.32 4.19
N VAL A 158 -6.74 14.90 4.71
CA VAL A 158 -5.60 15.78 5.02
C VAL A 158 -5.20 16.59 3.79
N PHE A 159 -5.01 15.93 2.65
CA PHE A 159 -4.68 16.63 1.40
C PHE A 159 -5.82 17.52 0.90
N GLY A 160 -7.08 17.11 1.09
CA GLY A 160 -8.25 17.92 0.73
C GLY A 160 -8.35 19.21 1.55
N VAL A 161 -8.12 19.12 2.87
CA VAL A 161 -8.07 20.28 3.77
C VAL A 161 -6.92 21.20 3.40
N GLN A 162 -5.73 20.65 3.13
CA GLN A 162 -4.59 21.43 2.65
C GLN A 162 -4.91 22.17 1.35
N ALA A 163 -5.52 21.47 0.38
CA ALA A 163 -5.88 22.06 -0.90
C ALA A 163 -6.85 23.23 -0.76
N LEU A 164 -7.90 23.04 0.06
CA LEU A 164 -8.90 24.06 0.36
C LEU A 164 -8.29 25.25 1.09
N PHE A 165 -7.44 25.01 2.08
CA PHE A 165 -6.78 26.08 2.82
C PHE A 165 -5.94 26.97 1.90
N TYR A 166 -5.07 26.37 1.07
CA TYR A 166 -4.27 27.16 0.13
C TYR A 166 -5.11 27.85 -0.96
N LEU A 167 -6.24 27.24 -1.38
CA LEU A 167 -7.19 27.92 -2.27
C LEU A 167 -7.80 29.16 -1.60
N VAL A 168 -8.21 29.04 -0.32
CA VAL A 168 -8.72 30.17 0.46
C VAL A 168 -7.67 31.27 0.58
N ARG A 169 -6.38 30.94 0.76
CA ARG A 169 -5.30 31.95 0.77
C ARG A 169 -5.22 32.71 -0.56
N VAL A 170 -5.29 32.00 -1.70
CA VAL A 170 -5.32 32.65 -3.02
C VAL A 170 -6.52 33.60 -3.14
N VAL A 171 -7.71 33.15 -2.73
CA VAL A 171 -8.94 33.95 -2.79
C VAL A 171 -8.84 35.20 -1.90
N ILE A 172 -8.36 35.06 -0.66
CA ILE A 172 -8.18 36.19 0.26
C ILE A 172 -7.19 37.20 -0.33
N VAL A 173 -6.02 36.76 -0.80
CA VAL A 173 -5.04 37.68 -1.40
C VAL A 173 -5.61 38.36 -2.65
N ALA A 174 -6.33 37.63 -3.49
CA ALA A 174 -6.92 38.19 -4.71
C ALA A 174 -8.07 39.19 -4.46
N THR A 175 -8.77 39.08 -3.33
CA THR A 175 -9.96 39.90 -3.03
C THR A 175 -9.71 40.99 -2.00
N LEU A 176 -8.87 40.71 -1.01
CA LEU A 176 -8.63 41.56 0.17
C LEU A 176 -7.15 41.97 0.32
N GLY A 177 -6.23 41.33 -0.40
CA GLY A 177 -4.79 41.58 -0.28
C GLY A 177 -4.18 41.08 1.03
N TYR A 178 -2.94 41.50 1.29
CA TYR A 178 -2.18 41.18 2.51
C TYR A 178 -2.51 42.15 3.65
N GLY A 179 -3.71 42.01 4.22
CA GLY A 179 -4.19 42.82 5.35
C GLY A 179 -4.52 42.00 6.60
N GLU A 180 -5.17 42.63 7.57
CA GLU A 180 -5.49 42.03 8.88
C GLU A 180 -6.23 40.69 8.78
N VAL A 181 -7.18 40.58 7.85
CA VAL A 181 -7.92 39.32 7.59
C VAL A 181 -6.99 38.21 7.13
N PHE A 182 -6.03 38.56 6.27
CA PHE A 182 -5.05 37.61 5.79
C PHE A 182 -4.14 37.18 6.94
N ASP A 183 -3.57 38.11 7.71
CA ASP A 183 -2.67 37.76 8.81
C ASP A 183 -3.35 36.89 9.88
N LEU A 184 -4.62 37.17 10.18
CA LEU A 184 -5.39 36.45 11.20
C LEU A 184 -5.76 35.01 10.78
N TRP A 185 -6.15 34.79 9.52
CA TRP A 185 -6.73 33.51 9.07
C TRP A 185 -5.88 32.74 8.06
N ALA A 186 -5.08 33.46 7.27
CA ALA A 186 -4.32 32.95 6.12
C ALA A 186 -2.81 33.27 6.21
N GLY A 187 -2.35 33.85 7.32
CA GLY A 187 -0.97 34.23 7.54
C GLY A 187 -0.09 33.03 7.92
N SER A 188 1.13 33.33 8.33
CA SER A 188 2.13 32.30 8.65
C SER A 188 1.78 31.53 9.93
N ILE A 189 1.19 32.16 10.96
CA ILE A 189 0.80 31.50 12.21
C ILE A 189 -0.29 30.43 11.97
N PRO A 190 -1.45 30.73 11.35
CA PRO A 190 -2.45 29.72 11.02
C PRO A 190 -1.89 28.57 10.15
N THR A 191 -1.02 28.91 9.19
CA THR A 191 -0.38 27.92 8.31
C THR A 191 0.49 26.94 9.09
N SER A 192 1.26 27.43 10.06
CA SER A 192 2.11 26.59 10.92
C SER A 192 1.29 25.65 11.80
N ILE A 193 0.20 26.14 12.40
CA ILE A 193 -0.72 25.30 13.19
C ILE A 193 -1.33 24.20 12.31
N LEU A 194 -1.81 24.57 11.11
CA LEU A 194 -2.35 23.60 10.16
C LEU A 194 -1.27 22.56 9.78
N THR A 195 -0.04 23.00 9.51
CA THR A 195 1.08 22.12 9.16
C THR A 195 1.36 21.10 10.26
N VAL A 196 1.35 21.51 11.52
CA VAL A 196 1.49 20.62 12.69
C VAL A 196 0.38 19.57 12.71
N VAL A 197 -0.88 19.99 12.63
CA VAL A 197 -2.04 19.09 12.70
C VAL A 197 -2.04 18.10 11.54
N LEU A 198 -1.79 18.58 10.32
CA LEU A 198 -1.77 17.74 9.12
C LEU A 198 -0.57 16.78 9.12
N SER A 199 0.60 17.19 9.61
CA SER A 199 1.78 16.32 9.68
C SER A 199 1.57 15.15 10.64
N ILE A 200 1.02 15.42 11.83
CA ILE A 200 0.69 14.38 12.81
C ILE A 200 -0.35 13.42 12.22
N THR A 201 -1.41 13.96 11.62
CA THR A 201 -2.47 13.15 11.01
C THR A 201 -1.95 12.29 9.86
N ALA A 202 -1.08 12.86 9.01
CA ALA A 202 -0.48 12.16 7.88
C ALA A 202 0.42 11.01 8.34
N VAL A 203 1.27 11.22 9.34
CA VAL A 203 2.13 10.17 9.90
C VAL A 203 1.30 9.04 10.48
N VAL A 204 0.32 9.35 11.34
CA VAL A 204 -0.56 8.32 11.95
C VAL A 204 -1.31 7.54 10.86
N SER A 205 -1.85 8.23 9.87
CA SER A 205 -2.58 7.59 8.77
C SER A 205 -1.68 6.69 7.94
N ALA A 206 -0.47 7.15 7.62
CA ALA A 206 0.49 6.37 6.85
C ALA A 206 1.02 5.15 7.63
N SER A 207 1.25 5.27 8.93
CA SER A 207 1.62 4.16 9.80
C SER A 207 0.50 3.11 9.91
N VAL A 208 -0.77 3.54 10.06
CA VAL A 208 -1.93 2.63 10.09
C VAL A 208 -2.18 1.93 8.75
N LEU A 209 -2.08 2.67 7.64
CA LEU A 209 -2.14 2.12 6.28
C LEU A 209 -1.10 1.00 6.07
N ARG A 210 0.08 1.18 6.64
CA ARG A 210 1.21 0.27 6.47
C ARG A 210 1.17 -0.91 7.45
N ALA A 211 0.66 -0.70 8.67
CA ALA A 211 0.42 -1.76 9.66
C ALA A 211 -0.73 -2.71 9.26
N GLY A 212 -1.82 -2.17 8.70
CA GLY A 212 -2.97 -2.96 8.24
C GLY A 212 -2.62 -3.94 7.11
N ARG A 213 -1.56 -3.69 6.33
CA ARG A 213 -1.10 -4.60 5.26
C ARG A 213 -0.36 -5.84 5.75
N VAL A 214 0.14 -5.85 6.98
CA VAL A 214 0.82 -7.04 7.56
C VAL A 214 -0.20 -8.12 7.92
N GLY A 215 -1.45 -7.75 8.20
CA GLY A 215 -2.56 -8.69 8.46
C GLY A 215 -3.52 -8.92 7.30
N VAL A 216 -3.48 -8.08 6.25
CA VAL A 216 -4.49 -8.05 5.17
C VAL A 216 -3.83 -8.22 3.79
N ARG A 217 -3.23 -9.38 3.57
CA ARG A 217 -2.94 -9.92 2.22
C ARG A 217 -4.06 -10.84 1.71
N GLY A 218 -5.18 -10.95 2.42
CA GLY A 218 -6.28 -11.88 2.11
C GLY A 218 -7.72 -11.34 2.16
N SER A 219 -7.95 -10.03 2.26
CA SER A 219 -9.31 -9.50 2.14
C SER A 219 -9.34 -8.11 1.54
N ASP A 220 -9.92 -7.98 0.35
CA ASP A 220 -11.12 -7.14 0.18
C ASP A 220 -11.65 -7.24 -1.26
N SER A 221 -12.63 -8.12 -1.43
CA SER A 221 -13.75 -7.87 -2.33
C SER A 221 -15.01 -7.83 -1.47
N PRO A 222 -15.69 -6.68 -1.32
CA PRO A 222 -16.83 -6.51 -0.43
C PRO A 222 -18.14 -7.14 -0.93
N GLU A 223 -18.14 -7.88 -2.03
CA GLU A 223 -19.34 -8.52 -2.54
C GLU A 223 -19.01 -9.97 -2.89
N GLY A 224 -19.60 -10.90 -2.15
CA GLY A 224 -19.61 -12.32 -2.45
C GLY A 224 -20.42 -12.64 -3.70
N ARG A 225 -19.97 -12.11 -4.84
CA ARG A 225 -20.44 -12.46 -6.18
C ARG A 225 -19.32 -13.20 -6.89
N ASP A 226 -19.59 -14.48 -7.11
CA ASP A 226 -19.01 -15.37 -8.12
C ASP A 226 -17.56 -15.05 -8.51
N ALA A 227 -16.62 -15.65 -7.76
CA ALA A 227 -15.31 -15.95 -8.31
C ALA A 227 -15.55 -16.75 -9.59
N GLY A 228 -15.32 -16.12 -10.74
CA GLY A 228 -15.32 -16.80 -12.03
C GLY A 228 -14.30 -17.94 -11.99
N SER A 229 -14.45 -18.92 -12.89
CA SER A 229 -13.48 -19.99 -13.09
C SER A 229 -12.08 -19.41 -13.31
N GLY A 230 -11.23 -19.42 -12.27
CA GLY A 230 -9.86 -18.91 -12.31
C GLY A 230 -9.49 -17.87 -11.24
N GLU A 231 -10.43 -17.28 -10.51
CA GLU A 231 -10.13 -16.37 -9.39
C GLU A 231 -10.02 -17.12 -8.05
N ILE A 232 -9.00 -16.78 -7.25
CA ILE A 232 -8.78 -17.38 -5.92
C ILE A 232 -9.74 -16.69 -4.93
N ALA A 233 -10.72 -17.43 -4.41
CA ALA A 233 -11.68 -16.92 -3.44
C ALA A 233 -11.04 -16.55 -2.10
N THR A 234 -11.68 -15.65 -1.34
CA THR A 234 -11.29 -15.33 0.05
C THR A 234 -11.46 -16.55 0.97
N ILE A 235 -10.87 -16.51 2.17
CA ILE A 235 -11.00 -17.59 3.17
C ILE A 235 -12.46 -17.98 3.43
N ALA A 236 -13.33 -16.98 3.65
CA ALA A 236 -14.75 -17.21 3.88
C ALA A 236 -15.46 -17.76 2.62
N GLY A 237 -15.07 -17.25 1.43
CA GLY A 237 -15.61 -17.71 0.15
C GLY A 237 -15.25 -19.17 -0.14
N PHE A 238 -14.00 -19.55 0.10
CA PHE A 238 -13.51 -20.91 -0.07
C PHE A 238 -14.21 -21.89 0.86
N ARG A 239 -14.27 -21.59 2.17
CA ARG A 239 -14.97 -22.42 3.16
C ARG A 239 -16.43 -22.65 2.79
N ARG A 240 -17.12 -21.60 2.32
CA ARG A 240 -18.49 -21.71 1.80
C ARG A 240 -18.58 -22.60 0.56
N ALA A 241 -17.66 -22.44 -0.39
CA ALA A 241 -17.62 -23.27 -1.61
C ALA A 241 -17.35 -24.74 -1.30
N VAL A 242 -16.48 -25.02 -0.31
CA VAL A 242 -16.23 -26.37 0.20
C VAL A 242 -17.51 -26.96 0.78
N GLY A 243 -18.18 -26.26 1.69
CA GLY A 243 -19.44 -26.74 2.27
C GLY A 243 -20.52 -27.02 1.24
N LEU A 244 -20.72 -26.13 0.27
CA LEU A 244 -21.72 -26.32 -0.80
C LEU A 244 -21.38 -27.49 -1.73
N SER A 245 -20.11 -27.74 -2.00
CA SER A 245 -19.69 -28.83 -2.88
C SER A 245 -19.71 -30.17 -2.15
N ALA A 246 -19.26 -30.21 -0.89
CA ALA A 246 -19.33 -31.39 -0.04
C ALA A 246 -20.77 -31.82 0.22
N GLN A 247 -21.69 -30.88 0.49
CA GLN A 247 -23.12 -31.19 0.64
C GLN A 247 -23.72 -31.80 -0.64
N ARG A 248 -23.43 -31.20 -1.81
CA ARG A 248 -23.90 -31.72 -3.11
C ARG A 248 -23.34 -33.10 -3.41
N ALA A 249 -22.05 -33.31 -3.14
CA ALA A 249 -21.39 -34.58 -3.35
C ALA A 249 -21.92 -35.67 -2.41
N SER A 250 -22.19 -35.34 -1.14
CA SER A 250 -22.81 -36.26 -0.18
C SER A 250 -24.17 -36.75 -0.67
N ALA A 251 -25.02 -35.84 -1.18
CA ALA A 251 -26.32 -36.19 -1.73
C ALA A 251 -26.23 -37.10 -2.97
N ARG A 252 -25.16 -36.98 -3.76
CA ARG A 252 -24.91 -37.76 -4.98
C ARG A 252 -24.00 -38.97 -4.78
N ARG A 253 -23.46 -39.16 -3.57
CA ARG A 253 -22.39 -40.13 -3.25
C ARG A 253 -21.17 -40.01 -4.18
N GLU A 254 -20.81 -38.77 -4.52
CA GLU A 254 -19.60 -38.43 -5.27
C GLU A 254 -18.42 -38.23 -4.31
N LEU A 255 -17.23 -38.68 -4.72
CA LEU A 255 -16.01 -38.47 -3.95
C LEU A 255 -15.45 -37.07 -4.21
N VAL A 256 -15.24 -36.31 -3.14
CA VAL A 256 -14.65 -34.96 -3.19
C VAL A 256 -13.27 -35.00 -2.57
N ALA A 257 -12.35 -34.26 -3.18
CA ALA A 257 -11.04 -33.99 -2.65
C ALA A 257 -10.88 -32.50 -2.33
N VAL A 258 -10.36 -32.20 -1.14
CA VAL A 258 -9.83 -30.87 -0.79
C VAL A 258 -8.32 -30.96 -0.78
N TRP A 259 -7.66 -30.15 -1.58
CA TRP A 259 -6.21 -30.01 -1.59
C TRP A 259 -5.84 -28.72 -0.89
N VAL A 260 -4.83 -28.76 -0.04
CA VAL A 260 -4.20 -27.56 0.53
C VAL A 260 -2.76 -27.56 0.06
N ILE A 261 -2.39 -26.52 -0.67
CA ILE A 261 -1.04 -26.29 -1.17
C ILE A 261 -0.42 -25.25 -0.25
N GLU A 262 0.69 -25.62 0.39
CA GLU A 262 1.49 -24.78 1.27
C GLU A 262 2.83 -24.47 0.61
N LEU A 263 3.21 -23.20 0.59
CA LEU A 263 4.54 -22.74 0.24
C LEU A 263 5.25 -22.29 1.50
N ASP A 264 6.08 -23.16 2.06
CA ASP A 264 6.82 -22.85 3.28
C ASP A 264 8.09 -22.04 2.96
N GLY A 265 8.41 -21.14 3.88
CA GLY A 265 9.61 -20.31 3.84
C GLY A 265 9.55 -19.12 2.88
N LEU A 266 8.37 -18.66 2.48
CA LEU A 266 8.24 -17.43 1.69
C LEU A 266 8.85 -16.23 2.42
N GLU A 267 8.71 -16.16 3.75
CA GLU A 267 9.36 -15.14 4.58
C GLU A 267 10.89 -15.23 4.52
N TYR A 268 11.46 -16.44 4.54
CA TYR A 268 12.91 -16.64 4.41
C TYR A 268 13.41 -16.25 3.02
N ILE A 269 12.66 -16.57 1.97
CA ILE A 269 12.97 -16.18 0.59
C ILE A 269 12.96 -14.66 0.46
N ALA A 270 11.92 -14.01 0.98
CA ALA A 270 11.84 -12.55 1.00
C ALA A 270 13.00 -11.90 1.78
N THR A 271 13.44 -12.55 2.86
CA THR A 271 14.56 -12.10 3.69
C THR A 271 15.92 -12.28 2.98
N ALA A 272 16.14 -13.41 2.32
CA ALA A 272 17.43 -13.76 1.71
C ALA A 272 17.62 -13.16 0.31
N PHE A 273 16.57 -13.11 -0.51
CA PHE A 273 16.63 -12.71 -1.91
C PHE A 273 15.89 -11.40 -2.20
N GLY A 274 15.20 -10.84 -1.20
CA GLY A 274 14.45 -9.60 -1.30
C GLY A 274 12.97 -9.79 -1.64
N LEU A 275 12.16 -8.79 -1.26
CA LEU A 275 10.71 -8.82 -1.42
C LEU A 275 10.26 -8.89 -2.88
N ASP A 276 11.01 -8.34 -3.84
CA ASP A 276 10.66 -8.41 -5.27
C ASP A 276 10.69 -9.86 -5.79
N VAL A 277 11.67 -10.65 -5.35
CA VAL A 277 11.79 -12.08 -5.64
C VAL A 277 10.68 -12.84 -4.90
N GLY A 278 10.44 -12.55 -3.62
CA GLY A 278 9.33 -13.13 -2.86
C GLY A 278 7.96 -12.88 -3.51
N ASP A 279 7.71 -11.65 -3.96
CA ASP A 279 6.47 -11.29 -4.66
C ASP A 279 6.40 -11.95 -6.05
N ALA A 280 7.52 -12.11 -6.75
CA ALA A 280 7.56 -12.84 -8.01
C ALA A 280 7.24 -14.33 -7.82
N VAL A 281 7.73 -14.95 -6.75
CA VAL A 281 7.38 -16.31 -6.32
C VAL A 281 5.89 -16.41 -6.03
N VAL A 282 5.32 -15.51 -5.22
CA VAL A 282 3.87 -15.51 -4.90
C VAL A 282 3.00 -15.29 -6.15
N ARG A 283 3.37 -14.36 -7.04
CA ARG A 283 2.64 -14.12 -8.30
C ARG A 283 2.68 -15.34 -9.21
N THR A 284 3.85 -15.95 -9.35
CA THR A 284 4.04 -17.14 -10.18
C THR A 284 3.24 -18.30 -9.61
N TRP A 285 3.29 -18.50 -8.30
CA TRP A 285 2.47 -19.49 -7.60
C TRP A 285 0.98 -19.33 -7.89
N ARG A 286 0.42 -18.14 -7.61
CA ARG A 286 -1.02 -17.88 -7.82
C ARG A 286 -1.42 -18.05 -9.28
N LYS A 287 -0.60 -17.57 -10.22
CA LYS A 287 -0.82 -17.72 -11.67
C LYS A 287 -0.82 -19.20 -12.08
N THR A 288 0.16 -19.98 -11.61
CA THR A 288 0.27 -21.41 -11.93
C THR A 288 -0.88 -22.20 -11.32
N MET A 289 -1.30 -21.87 -10.10
CA MET A 289 -2.50 -22.45 -9.47
C MET A 289 -3.75 -22.21 -10.33
N ALA A 290 -4.00 -20.96 -10.74
CA ALA A 290 -5.16 -20.63 -11.57
C ALA A 290 -5.11 -21.31 -12.95
N ALA A 291 -3.92 -21.46 -13.54
CA ALA A 291 -3.76 -22.06 -14.87
C ALA A 291 -3.81 -23.60 -14.89
N ASN A 292 -3.47 -24.26 -13.78
CA ASN A 292 -3.38 -25.73 -13.69
C ASN A 292 -4.45 -26.37 -12.82
N ALA A 293 -5.35 -25.57 -12.23
CA ALA A 293 -6.48 -26.12 -11.48
C ALA A 293 -7.43 -26.88 -12.41
N PRO A 294 -8.07 -27.96 -11.94
CA PRO A 294 -9.11 -28.65 -12.70
C PRO A 294 -10.23 -27.69 -13.10
N THR A 295 -10.83 -27.89 -14.29
CA THR A 295 -11.79 -26.96 -14.90
C THR A 295 -12.99 -26.61 -14.01
N LEU A 296 -13.46 -27.56 -13.20
CA LEU A 296 -14.60 -27.38 -12.30
C LEU A 296 -14.18 -27.20 -10.84
N ALA A 297 -12.89 -27.04 -10.57
CA ALA A 297 -12.39 -26.83 -9.23
C ALA A 297 -12.62 -25.38 -8.78
N VAL A 298 -12.88 -25.22 -7.49
CA VAL A 298 -12.88 -23.89 -6.86
C VAL A 298 -11.57 -23.72 -6.11
N LEU A 299 -10.90 -22.59 -6.36
CA LEU A 299 -9.70 -22.20 -5.62
C LEU A 299 -10.06 -21.17 -4.54
N GLY A 300 -9.32 -21.18 -3.45
CA GLY A 300 -9.41 -20.09 -2.49
C GLY A 300 -8.33 -20.10 -1.43
N GLU A 301 -8.29 -19.04 -0.64
CA GLU A 301 -7.30 -18.88 0.42
C GLU A 301 -7.66 -19.72 1.63
N VAL A 302 -6.66 -20.35 2.25
CA VAL A 302 -6.82 -21.11 3.51
C VAL A 302 -6.01 -20.45 4.64
N GLY A 303 -4.95 -19.71 4.29
CA GLY A 303 -4.10 -18.97 5.20
C GLY A 303 -3.06 -18.12 4.45
N ALA A 304 -2.16 -17.46 5.19
CA ALA A 304 -1.18 -16.52 4.63
C ALA A 304 -0.26 -17.13 3.56
N GLU A 305 0.01 -18.44 3.65
CA GLU A 305 0.89 -19.20 2.74
C GLU A 305 0.20 -20.45 2.19
N ARG A 306 -1.14 -20.46 2.14
CA ARG A 306 -1.92 -21.64 1.74
C ARG A 306 -3.04 -21.32 0.76
N ILE A 307 -3.07 -22.07 -0.34
CA ILE A 307 -4.19 -22.06 -1.30
C ILE A 307 -4.88 -23.42 -1.26
N GLY A 308 -6.18 -23.38 -1.08
CA GLY A 308 -7.07 -24.52 -1.14
C GLY A 308 -7.63 -24.72 -2.55
N VAL A 309 -7.86 -25.97 -2.91
CA VAL A 309 -8.58 -26.39 -4.11
C VAL A 309 -9.61 -27.42 -3.69
N ILE A 310 -10.86 -27.27 -4.14
CA ILE A 310 -11.86 -28.33 -4.02
C ILE A 310 -12.28 -28.81 -5.40
N THR A 311 -12.29 -30.13 -5.57
CA THR A 311 -12.69 -30.79 -6.81
C THR A 311 -13.36 -32.13 -6.54
N VAL A 312 -14.20 -32.57 -7.48
CA VAL A 312 -14.70 -33.95 -7.52
C VAL A 312 -13.62 -34.82 -8.15
N VAL A 313 -13.41 -36.02 -7.62
CA VAL A 313 -12.39 -36.98 -8.09
C VAL A 313 -12.99 -38.37 -8.24
N GLY A 314 -12.45 -39.18 -9.14
CA GLY A 314 -12.94 -40.55 -9.34
C GLY A 314 -12.40 -41.55 -8.30
N SER A 315 -11.24 -41.27 -7.69
CA SER A 315 -10.61 -42.14 -6.70
C SER A 315 -9.48 -41.41 -5.95
N ALA A 316 -9.03 -41.98 -4.83
CA ALA A 316 -7.84 -41.50 -4.12
C ALA A 316 -6.57 -41.48 -5.01
N ALA A 317 -6.42 -42.48 -5.89
CA ALA A 317 -5.29 -42.56 -6.82
C ALA A 317 -5.33 -41.45 -7.88
N ASP A 318 -6.52 -41.09 -8.35
CA ASP A 318 -6.73 -39.99 -9.29
C ASP A 318 -6.44 -38.63 -8.62
N ALA A 319 -6.97 -38.41 -7.40
CA ALA A 319 -6.68 -37.21 -6.61
C ALA A 319 -5.17 -37.02 -6.41
N ARG A 320 -4.46 -38.09 -6.02
CA ARG A 320 -3.01 -38.06 -5.85
C ARG A 320 -2.27 -37.78 -7.16
N ARG A 321 -2.72 -38.35 -8.28
CA ARG A 321 -2.12 -38.14 -9.60
C ARG A 321 -2.25 -36.68 -10.04
N GLN A 322 -3.42 -36.08 -9.88
CA GLN A 322 -3.66 -34.69 -10.23
C GLN A 322 -2.89 -33.73 -9.32
N ALA A 323 -2.86 -33.99 -8.01
CA ALA A 323 -2.05 -33.22 -7.06
C ALA A 323 -0.55 -33.29 -7.40
N LEU A 324 -0.03 -34.46 -7.81
CA LEU A 324 1.37 -34.60 -8.23
C LEU A 324 1.66 -33.87 -9.54
N ALA A 325 0.71 -33.84 -10.48
CA ALA A 325 0.84 -33.05 -11.70
C ALA A 325 0.90 -31.55 -11.38
N LEU A 326 0.03 -31.07 -10.48
CA LEU A 326 0.05 -29.69 -10.00
C LEU A 326 1.38 -29.34 -9.30
N TYR A 327 1.89 -30.23 -8.43
CA TYR A 327 3.20 -30.07 -7.81
C TYR A 327 4.32 -29.90 -8.84
N ARG A 328 4.34 -30.72 -9.90
CA ARG A 328 5.36 -30.62 -10.95
C ARG A 328 5.28 -29.29 -11.70
N SER A 329 4.08 -28.86 -12.10
CA SER A 329 3.87 -27.55 -12.73
C SER A 329 4.31 -26.40 -11.83
N LEU A 330 4.03 -26.49 -10.53
CA LEU A 330 4.47 -25.50 -9.53
C LEU A 330 5.98 -25.47 -9.38
N PHE A 331 6.60 -26.64 -9.24
CA PHE A 331 8.05 -26.79 -9.11
C PHE A 331 8.78 -26.19 -10.32
N GLU A 332 8.33 -26.50 -11.53
CA GLU A 332 8.91 -25.99 -12.77
C GLU A 332 8.72 -24.47 -12.90
N ALA A 333 7.50 -23.97 -12.65
CA ALA A 333 7.20 -22.54 -12.74
C ALA A 333 8.00 -21.72 -11.72
N LEU A 334 8.09 -22.19 -10.48
CA LEU A 334 8.84 -21.51 -9.42
C LEU A 334 10.35 -21.57 -9.65
N GLY A 335 10.87 -22.68 -10.18
CA GLY A 335 12.28 -22.81 -10.58
C GLY A 335 12.69 -21.85 -11.69
N SER A 336 11.75 -21.36 -12.50
CA SER A 336 12.01 -20.37 -13.56
C SER A 336 12.05 -18.91 -13.08
N VAL A 337 11.74 -18.66 -11.79
CA VAL A 337 11.78 -17.31 -11.21
C VAL A 337 13.23 -16.85 -11.09
N GLU A 338 13.48 -15.60 -11.47
CA GLU A 338 14.79 -14.96 -11.45
C GLU A 338 15.43 -15.08 -10.04
N GLY A 339 16.61 -15.69 -9.96
CA GLY A 339 17.26 -16.06 -8.69
C GLY A 339 17.20 -17.55 -8.33
N GLY A 340 16.43 -18.38 -9.07
CA GLY A 340 16.43 -19.84 -8.92
C GLY A 340 15.94 -20.33 -7.56
N VAL A 341 15.13 -19.53 -6.87
CA VAL A 341 14.71 -19.79 -5.50
C VAL A 341 13.48 -20.69 -5.50
N LEU A 342 13.61 -21.88 -4.91
CA LEU A 342 12.53 -22.83 -4.81
C LEU A 342 12.06 -22.95 -3.34
N PRO A 343 10.86 -22.44 -2.98
CA PRO A 343 10.28 -22.70 -1.67
C PRO A 343 9.97 -24.19 -1.48
N ALA A 344 9.87 -24.62 -0.22
CA ALA A 344 9.38 -25.95 0.10
C ALA A 344 7.87 -26.01 -0.20
N ILE A 345 7.48 -26.88 -1.12
CA ILE A 345 6.09 -27.03 -1.57
C ILE A 345 5.51 -28.30 -0.93
N GLY A 346 4.47 -28.14 -0.13
CA GLY A 346 3.70 -29.25 0.43
C GLY A 346 2.28 -29.26 -0.11
N ILE A 347 1.80 -30.42 -0.57
CA ILE A 347 0.39 -30.60 -0.95
C ILE A 347 -0.23 -31.66 -0.07
N GLY A 348 -1.20 -31.25 0.74
CA GLY A 348 -2.05 -32.16 1.49
C GLY A 348 -3.38 -32.38 0.78
N VAL A 349 -3.88 -33.61 0.79
CA VAL A 349 -5.11 -34.01 0.11
C VAL A 349 -6.02 -34.73 1.10
N ALA A 350 -7.16 -34.14 1.43
CA ALA A 350 -8.22 -34.81 2.18
C ALA A 350 -9.32 -35.31 1.25
N LEU A 351 -9.81 -36.51 1.50
CA LEU A 351 -10.87 -37.14 0.73
C LEU A 351 -12.11 -37.33 1.61
N SER A 352 -13.29 -37.14 1.00
CA SER A 352 -14.55 -37.21 1.74
C SER A 352 -14.93 -38.62 2.21
N ASP A 353 -14.34 -39.67 1.64
CA ASP A 353 -14.52 -41.06 2.09
C ASP A 353 -13.70 -41.38 3.35
N ALA A 354 -12.56 -40.72 3.55
CA ALA A 354 -11.71 -40.89 4.73
C ALA A 354 -12.08 -39.93 5.88
N VAL A 355 -12.34 -38.66 5.57
CA VAL A 355 -12.53 -37.59 6.58
C VAL A 355 -14.01 -37.25 6.79
N GLY A 356 -14.88 -37.64 5.85
CA GLY A 356 -16.29 -37.23 5.82
C GLY A 356 -16.52 -35.96 4.99
N TYR A 357 -17.76 -35.49 4.97
CA TYR A 357 -18.21 -34.36 4.14
C TYR A 357 -18.27 -33.02 4.90
N ASP A 358 -17.77 -32.96 6.13
CA ASP A 358 -17.68 -31.70 6.86
C ASP A 358 -16.60 -30.80 6.25
N ALA A 359 -16.95 -29.55 5.98
CA ALA A 359 -16.07 -28.63 5.28
C ALA A 359 -14.80 -28.30 6.08
N ASP A 360 -14.95 -28.13 7.39
CA ASP A 360 -13.86 -27.71 8.26
C ASP A 360 -12.91 -28.87 8.49
N ALA A 361 -13.46 -30.07 8.75
CA ALA A 361 -12.68 -31.29 8.87
C ALA A 361 -11.85 -31.57 7.61
N LEU A 362 -12.44 -31.42 6.41
CA LEU A 362 -11.71 -31.60 5.15
C LEU A 362 -10.57 -30.60 4.96
N ILE A 363 -10.82 -29.32 5.25
CA ILE A 363 -9.80 -28.25 5.11
C ILE A 363 -8.68 -28.47 6.14
N GLU A 364 -9.02 -28.75 7.40
CA GLU A 364 -8.05 -28.97 8.48
C GLU A 364 -7.19 -30.21 8.23
N ALA A 365 -7.80 -31.33 7.82
CA ALA A 365 -7.09 -32.56 7.51
C ALA A 365 -6.13 -32.38 6.32
N ALA A 366 -6.56 -31.68 5.26
CA ALA A 366 -5.71 -31.36 4.13
C ALA A 366 -4.57 -30.40 4.54
N ALA A 367 -4.84 -29.40 5.37
CA ALA A 367 -3.84 -28.45 5.84
C ALA A 367 -2.76 -29.13 6.71
N ALA A 368 -3.16 -30.00 7.63
CA ALA A 368 -2.22 -30.78 8.43
C ALA A 368 -1.34 -31.70 7.56
N ALA A 369 -1.93 -32.33 6.54
CA ALA A 369 -1.18 -33.12 5.57
C ALA A 369 -0.19 -32.25 4.75
N ALA A 370 -0.58 -31.03 4.37
CA ALA A 370 0.29 -30.10 3.62
C ALA A 370 1.52 -29.69 4.43
N THR A 371 1.35 -29.38 5.72
CA THR A 371 2.47 -29.01 6.61
C THR A 371 3.45 -30.16 6.82
N ARG A 372 2.96 -31.40 6.92
CA ARG A 372 3.83 -32.59 6.96
C ARG A 372 4.56 -32.80 5.63
N ALA A 373 3.94 -32.44 4.51
CA ALA A 373 4.54 -32.58 3.19
C ALA A 373 5.63 -31.52 2.94
N SER A 374 5.42 -30.27 3.35
CA SER A 374 6.39 -29.18 3.18
C SER A 374 7.61 -29.32 4.10
N SER A 375 7.45 -29.87 5.29
CA SER A 375 8.53 -30.13 6.25
C SER A 375 9.47 -31.30 5.89
N GLY A 376 9.28 -31.95 4.74
CA GLY A 376 10.24 -32.90 4.17
C GLY A 376 10.19 -34.34 4.71
N VAL A 377 9.10 -34.75 5.37
CA VAL A 377 9.07 -36.01 6.15
C VAL A 377 8.99 -37.28 5.27
N ALA A 378 8.54 -37.24 4.01
CA ALA A 378 8.62 -38.40 3.10
C ALA A 378 8.23 -38.11 1.63
N SER A 379 7.28 -37.20 1.38
CA SER A 379 6.74 -36.94 0.04
C SER A 379 6.13 -35.54 -0.03
N ALA A 380 6.29 -34.86 -1.18
CA ALA A 380 5.71 -33.54 -1.40
C ALA A 380 4.17 -33.55 -1.54
N VAL A 381 3.56 -34.73 -1.69
CA VAL A 381 2.10 -34.91 -1.72
C VAL A 381 1.69 -35.99 -0.73
N LEU A 382 0.87 -35.61 0.27
CA LEU A 382 0.37 -36.51 1.30
C LEU A 382 -1.16 -36.56 1.30
N LEU A 383 -1.71 -37.77 1.40
CA LEU A 383 -3.14 -37.96 1.69
C LEU A 383 -3.35 -37.80 3.21
N ALA A 384 -4.44 -37.15 3.60
CA ALA A 384 -4.86 -37.11 4.99
C ALA A 384 -5.30 -38.51 5.45
N GLU A 385 -4.88 -38.88 6.65
CA GLU A 385 -5.33 -40.12 7.29
C GLU A 385 -6.57 -39.81 8.14
N PRO A 386 -7.51 -40.76 8.26
CA PRO A 386 -8.64 -40.61 9.17
C PRO A 386 -8.12 -40.48 10.61
N SER A 387 -8.64 -39.49 11.33
CA SER A 387 -8.35 -39.23 12.75
C SER A 387 -8.95 -40.29 13.67
#